data_AF-A0A3M8B7G3-F1
#
_entry.id   AF-A0A3M8B7G3-F1
#
_cell.length_a   1.000
_cell.length_b   1.000
_cell.length_c   1.000
_cell.angle_alpha   90.00
_cell.angle_beta   90.00
_cell.angle_gamma   90.00
#
_symmetry.space_group_name_H-M   'P 1'
#
loop_
_entity.id
_entity.type
_entity.pdbx_description
1 polymer ?
#
loop_
_entity_poly.entity_id
_entity_poly.type
_entity_poly.pdbx_seq_one_letter_code
_entity_poly.pdbx_strand_id
1 'polypeptide(L)'
;MKLSEFIKQKEAELINSEKYRTVTFASAEEVGLFKNCVAMDFFSRPADLNREVKEINLSDLTEESSVTKTNNNGVSVVFGAIPKTKRKPIRKEFYALYV
;
A
#
# COMPACT_ATOMS: atom_id res chain seq x y z
N MET A 1 -10.89 -3.46 8.16
CA MET A 1 -10.33 -2.16 8.63
C MET A 1 -10.59 -1.13 7.54
N LYS A 2 -10.87 0.13 7.86
CA LYS A 2 -11.06 1.15 6.82
C LYS A 2 -9.71 1.56 6.20
N LEU A 3 -9.69 1.99 4.94
CA LEU A 3 -8.48 2.48 4.29
C LEU A 3 -7.84 3.65 5.07
N SER A 4 -8.65 4.54 5.64
CA SER A 4 -8.15 5.62 6.51
C SER A 4 -7.42 5.11 7.77
N GLU A 5 -7.90 4.00 8.34
CA GLU A 5 -7.27 3.37 9.51
C GLU A 5 -5.97 2.67 9.11
N PHE A 6 -5.97 2.00 7.95
CA PHE A 6 -4.78 1.38 7.36
C PHE A 6 -3.66 2.40 7.13
N ILE A 7 -3.97 3.57 6.54
CA ILE A 7 -2.99 4.64 6.30
C ILE A 7 -2.38 5.11 7.63
N LYS A 8 -3.22 5.37 8.65
CA LYS A 8 -2.75 5.79 9.98
C LYS A 8 -1.87 4.73 10.64
N GLN A 9 -2.25 3.46 10.51
CA GLN A 9 -1.47 2.35 11.05
C GLN A 9 -0.09 2.29 10.40
N LYS A 10 0.00 2.36 9.06
CA LYS A 10 1.27 2.29 8.34
C LYS A 10 2.15 3.52 8.56
N GLU A 11 1.54 4.69 8.69
CA GLU A 11 2.24 5.91 9.10
C GLU A 11 2.88 5.74 10.49
N ALA A 12 2.11 5.26 11.47
CA ALA A 12 2.60 5.00 12.82
C ALA A 12 3.69 3.92 12.84
N GLU A 13 3.56 2.83 12.07
CA GLU A 13 4.59 1.80 11.94
C GLU A 13 5.91 2.37 11.37
N LEU A 14 5.83 3.23 10.35
CA LEU A 14 7.02 3.90 9.80
C LEU A 14 7.66 4.86 10.80
N ILE A 15 6.87 5.65 11.53
CA ILE A 15 7.37 6.58 12.55
C ILE A 15 8.01 5.80 13.72
N ASN A 16 7.34 4.77 14.22
CA ASN A 16 7.80 3.94 15.33
C ASN A 16 9.01 3.07 14.98
N SER A 17 9.30 2.87 13.70
CA SER A 17 10.51 2.15 13.28
C SER A 17 11.82 2.87 13.61
N GLU A 18 11.76 4.15 14.01
CA GLU A 18 12.89 5.04 14.30
C GLU A 18 13.92 5.19 13.17
N LYS A 19 13.68 4.62 11.99
CA LYS A 19 14.57 4.66 10.82
C LYS A 19 14.47 5.98 10.05
N TYR A 20 13.33 6.66 10.16
CA TYR A 20 13.01 7.86 9.38
C TYR A 20 12.93 9.08 10.30
N ARG A 21 13.40 10.23 9.80
CA ARG A 21 13.26 11.52 10.47
C ARG A 21 11.90 12.14 10.19
N THR A 22 11.40 11.92 8.98
CA THR A 22 10.14 12.49 8.50
C THR A 22 9.45 11.44 7.66
N VAL A 23 8.16 11.26 7.91
CA VAL A 23 7.25 10.42 7.12
C VAL A 23 6.10 11.33 6.73
N THR A 24 5.72 11.28 5.45
CA THR A 24 4.64 12.09 4.88
C THR A 24 3.80 11.21 3.99
N PHE A 25 2.50 11.18 4.21
CA PHE A 25 1.56 10.56 3.27
C PHE A 25 1.61 11.30 1.94
N ALA A 26 1.77 10.55 0.85
CA ALA A 26 1.87 11.10 -0.51
C ALA A 26 0.56 10.88 -1.28
N SER A 27 0.12 9.63 -1.44
CA SER A 27 -1.13 9.32 -2.15
C SER A 27 -1.69 7.94 -1.76
N ALA A 28 -2.98 7.75 -2.05
CA ALA A 28 -3.65 6.45 -2.04
C ALA A 28 -4.42 6.32 -3.36
N GLU A 29 -4.02 5.36 -4.20
CA GLU A 29 -4.50 5.21 -5.57
C GLU A 29 -5.06 3.81 -5.78
N GLU A 30 -6.19 3.71 -6.49
CA GLU A 30 -6.74 2.42 -6.87
C GLU A 30 -5.84 1.73 -7.90
N VAL A 31 -5.51 0.47 -7.67
CA VAL A 31 -4.61 -0.31 -8.52
C VAL A 31 -5.17 -1.72 -8.73
N GLY A 32 -4.96 -2.25 -9.93
CA GLY A 32 -5.19 -3.66 -10.22
C GLY A 32 -4.13 -4.53 -9.55
N LEU A 33 -4.49 -5.21 -8.46
CA LEU A 33 -3.61 -6.19 -7.83
C LEU A 33 -3.96 -7.59 -8.32
N PHE A 34 -3.01 -8.24 -8.99
CA PHE A 34 -3.10 -9.64 -9.37
C PHE A 34 -2.19 -10.48 -8.47
N LYS A 35 -2.51 -11.76 -8.28
CA LYS A 35 -1.65 -12.67 -7.53
C LYS A 35 -0.29 -12.72 -8.23
N ASN A 36 0.79 -12.39 -7.50
CA ASN A 36 2.19 -12.35 -7.94
C ASN A 36 2.62 -11.17 -8.84
N CYS A 37 1.75 -10.18 -9.11
CA CYS A 37 2.18 -8.97 -9.80
C CYS A 37 1.27 -7.76 -9.53
N VAL A 38 1.89 -6.58 -9.49
CA VAL A 38 1.17 -5.31 -9.66
C VAL A 38 1.07 -5.09 -11.16
N ALA A 39 -0.08 -5.42 -11.75
CA ALA A 39 -0.36 -4.92 -13.10
C ALA A 39 -0.75 -3.46 -12.94
N MET A 40 0.14 -2.55 -13.34
CA MET A 40 -0.13 -1.12 -13.35
C MET A 40 -1.08 -0.76 -14.51
N ASP A 41 -2.30 -1.31 -14.50
CA ASP A 41 -3.42 -0.63 -15.13
C ASP A 41 -3.76 0.54 -14.21
N PHE A 42 -3.18 1.70 -14.51
CA PHE A 42 -3.42 2.95 -13.78
C PHE A 42 -4.90 3.35 -13.93
N PHE A 43 -5.76 2.81 -13.10
CA PHE A 43 -7.01 3.47 -12.76
C PHE A 43 -6.64 4.59 -11.81
N SER A 44 -6.26 5.75 -12.35
CA SER A 44 -5.83 6.96 -11.61
C SER A 44 -6.98 7.62 -10.83
N ARG A 45 -7.74 6.81 -10.09
CA ARG A 45 -8.83 7.26 -9.24
C ARG A 45 -8.30 7.33 -7.80
N PRO A 46 -8.56 8.46 -7.11
CA PRO A 46 -8.30 8.53 -5.69
C PRO A 46 -9.09 7.43 -4.98
N ALA A 47 -8.43 6.68 -4.12
CA ALA A 47 -9.07 5.60 -3.38
C ALA A 47 -10.09 6.13 -2.36
N ASP A 48 -11.19 5.40 -2.16
CA ASP A 48 -12.18 5.73 -1.14
C ASP A 48 -11.65 5.37 0.25
N LEU A 49 -11.36 6.40 1.06
CA LEU A 49 -10.82 6.28 2.40
C LEU A 49 -11.75 5.52 3.37
N ASN A 50 -13.05 5.46 3.09
CA ASN A 50 -14.04 4.79 3.94
C ASN A 50 -14.23 3.31 3.62
N ARG A 51 -13.67 2.83 2.51
CA ARG A 51 -13.84 1.46 2.07
C ARG A 51 -13.05 0.50 2.95
N GLU A 52 -13.61 -0.68 3.18
CA GLU A 52 -12.93 -1.72 3.95
C GLU A 52 -11.82 -2.33 3.12
N VAL A 53 -10.66 -2.49 3.77
CA VAL A 53 -9.46 -3.05 3.19
C VAL A 53 -8.82 -4.10 4.08
N LYS A 54 -8.05 -4.98 3.44
CA LYS A 54 -7.16 -5.96 4.06
C LYS A 54 -5.74 -5.79 3.51
N GLU A 55 -4.76 -5.70 4.41
CA GLU A 55 -3.35 -5.64 4.03
C GLU A 55 -2.93 -6.91 3.29
N ILE A 56 -2.10 -6.75 2.26
CA ILE A 56 -1.36 -7.87 1.66
C ILE A 56 0.13 -7.63 1.82
N ASN A 57 0.83 -8.60 2.38
CA ASN A 57 2.27 -8.69 2.21
C ASN A 57 2.56 -9.40 0.89
N LEU A 58 3.33 -8.75 0.01
CA LEU A 58 3.74 -9.36 -1.26
C LEU A 58 4.58 -10.64 -1.05
N SER A 59 5.19 -10.82 0.13
CA SER A 59 5.94 -12.03 0.52
C SER A 59 5.05 -13.24 0.82
N ASP A 60 3.79 -13.03 1.17
CA ASP A 60 2.88 -14.09 1.64
C ASP A 60 2.08 -14.73 0.48
N LEU A 61 2.32 -14.27 -0.76
CA LEU A 61 1.70 -14.78 -1.99
C LEU A 61 2.58 -15.90 -2.58
N THR A 62 2.55 -17.10 -1.99
CA THR A 62 3.22 -18.28 -2.55
C THR A 62 2.47 -18.86 -3.77
N GLU A 63 3.26 -19.39 -4.70
CA GLU A 63 2.96 -19.59 -6.12
C GLU A 63 1.84 -20.56 -6.48
N GLU A 64 1.30 -21.37 -5.57
CA GLU A 64 0.42 -22.47 -5.96
C GLU A 64 -1.01 -22.28 -5.46
N SER A 65 -1.84 -21.65 -6.28
CA SER A 65 -3.28 -21.94 -6.34
C SER A 65 -3.80 -21.37 -7.65
N SER A 66 -3.97 -22.27 -8.61
CA SER A 66 -4.82 -22.08 -9.77
C SER A 66 -6.23 -21.67 -9.31
N VAL A 67 -6.92 -20.90 -10.16
CA VAL A 67 -8.30 -20.42 -9.98
C VAL A 67 -8.37 -19.26 -8.97
N THR A 68 -8.52 -18.00 -9.34
CA THR A 68 -9.61 -17.39 -10.13
C THR A 68 -9.19 -15.95 -10.38
N LYS A 69 -9.63 -15.32 -11.47
CA LYS A 69 -9.48 -13.87 -11.69
C LYS A 69 -10.10 -13.09 -10.51
N THR A 70 -9.34 -12.78 -9.47
CA THR A 70 -9.79 -11.91 -8.38
C THR A 70 -9.72 -10.48 -8.87
N ASN A 71 -10.91 -9.90 -9.07
CA ASN A 71 -11.19 -8.56 -9.56
C ASN A 71 -10.25 -7.48 -8.98
N ASN A 72 -9.43 -6.87 -9.86
CA ASN A 72 -9.08 -5.46 -10.08
C ASN A 72 -9.37 -4.36 -9.02
N ASN A 73 -9.37 -4.63 -7.72
CA ASN A 73 -9.87 -3.69 -6.71
C ASN A 73 -8.91 -3.62 -5.50
N GLY A 74 -7.66 -3.21 -5.74
CA GLY A 74 -6.67 -2.92 -4.70
C GLY A 74 -6.37 -1.43 -4.58
N VAL A 75 -5.61 -1.07 -3.54
CA VAL A 75 -5.12 0.30 -3.31
C VAL A 75 -3.63 0.25 -3.03
N SER A 76 -2.89 1.14 -3.69
CA SER A 76 -1.49 1.44 -3.38
C SER A 76 -1.45 2.68 -2.50
N VAL A 77 -0.85 2.55 -1.31
CA VAL A 77 -0.65 3.62 -0.35
C VAL A 77 0.82 4.00 -0.35
N VAL A 78 1.11 5.25 -0.73
CA VAL A 78 2.47 5.76 -0.90
C VAL A 78 2.81 6.76 0.20
N PHE A 79 3.95 6.54 0.84
CA PHE A 79 4.57 7.47 1.77
C PHE A 79 5.91 7.97 1.23
N GLY A 80 6.15 9.26 1.35
CA GLY A 80 7.49 9.84 1.29
C GLY A 80 8.15 9.75 2.66
N ALA A 81 9.26 9.03 2.76
CA ALA A 81 10.01 8.89 4.00
C ALA A 81 11.46 9.37 3.83
N ILE A 82 11.97 10.19 4.75
CA ILE A 82 13.37 10.64 4.76
C ILE A 82 14.14 9.83 5.80
N PRO A 83 15.04 8.92 5.39
CA PRO A 83 15.87 8.16 6.32
C PRO A 83 16.77 9.08 7.13
N LYS A 84 17.05 8.77 8.40
CA LYS A 84 17.99 9.55 9.23
C LYS A 84 19.39 9.69 8.59
N THR A 85 19.79 8.69 7.80
CA THR A 85 21.10 8.63 7.13
C THR A 85 21.17 9.37 5.80
N LYS A 86 20.03 9.80 5.24
CA LYS A 86 19.96 10.38 3.89
C LYS A 86 19.24 11.72 3.90
N ARG A 87 19.57 12.58 2.94
CA ARG A 87 18.91 13.89 2.76
C ARG A 87 17.70 13.83 1.83
N LYS A 88 17.67 12.86 0.91
CA LYS A 88 16.60 12.72 -0.09
C LYS A 88 15.51 11.77 0.39
N PRO A 89 14.23 12.06 0.10
CA PRO A 89 13.13 11.16 0.42
C PRO A 89 13.22 9.88 -0.40
N ILE A 90 12.71 8.80 0.17
CA ILE A 90 12.53 7.49 -0.47
C ILE A 90 11.03 7.20 -0.46
N ARG A 91 10.52 6.62 -1.55
CA ARG A 91 9.13 6.15 -1.63
C ARG A 91 8.98 4.83 -0.91
N LYS A 92 7.96 4.75 -0.07
CA LYS A 92 7.51 3.52 0.61
C LYS A 92 6.08 3.25 0.20
N GLU A 93 5.87 2.09 -0.37
CA GLU A 93 4.58 1.68 -0.94
C GLU A 93 4.06 0.50 -0.13
N PHE A 94 2.77 0.54 0.17
CA PHE A 94 2.03 -0.53 0.82
C PHE A 94 0.79 -0.83 0.00
N TYR A 95 0.38 -2.10 0.01
CA TYR A 95 -0.71 -2.59 -0.82
C TYR A 95 -1.83 -3.18 0.04
N ALA A 96 -3.07 -2.89 -0.33
CA ALA A 96 -4.25 -3.43 0.33
C ALA A 96 -5.31 -3.83 -0.70
N LEU A 97 -6.11 -4.86 -0.40
CA LEU A 97 -7.29 -5.23 -1.20
C LEU A 97 -8.54 -4.67 -0.57
N TYR A 98 -9.49 -4.22 -1.40
CA TYR A 98 -10.84 -3.97 -0.95
C TYR A 98 -11.54 -5.28 -0.55
N VAL A 99 -12.32 -5.23 0.54
CA VAL A 99 -13.13 -6.34 1.07
C VAL A 99 -14.59 -6.11 0.74
#